data_AF-A0A919MLC9-F1
#
_entry.id   AF-A0A919MLC9-F1
#
_cell.length_a   1.000
_cell.length_b   1.000
_cell.length_c   1.000
_cell.angle_alpha   90.00
_cell.angle_beta   90.00
_cell.angle_gamma   90.00
#
_symmetry.space_group_name_H-M   'P 1'
#
loop_
_entity.id
_entity.type
_entity.pdbx_description
1 polymer ?
#
loop_
_entity_poly.entity_id
_entity_poly.type
_entity_poly.pdbx_seq_one_letter_code
_entity_poly.pdbx_strand_id
1 'polypeptide(L)'
;MRAVYRVLAMIIAAGVVIQTAAIAFALFDMVHRTDDGVLYTKDTENGGLALHQVLGEMVIPLVALAFLIVAFFARIPGGVKWAAITFGVLVLQILLAYAGKALPFVGVLHAINAFALAAVASIAMRKARLAGSAAQPVAA
;
A
#
# COMPACT_ATOMS: atom_id res chain seq x y z
N MET A 1 -1.19 -21.89 1.86
CA MET A 1 -1.33 -20.52 2.41
C MET A 1 -0.04 -19.69 2.45
N ARG A 2 1.17 -20.26 2.63
CA ARG A 2 2.42 -19.47 2.63
C ARG A 2 2.68 -18.68 1.34
N ALA A 3 2.44 -19.29 0.18
CA ALA A 3 2.59 -18.62 -1.11
C ALA A 3 1.60 -17.46 -1.28
N VAL A 4 0.32 -17.71 -0.96
CA VAL A 4 -0.75 -16.69 -0.98
C VAL A 4 -0.40 -15.53 -0.06
N TYR A 5 0.03 -15.80 1.18
CA TYR A 5 0.50 -14.78 2.12
C TYR A 5 1.62 -13.91 1.52
N ARG A 6 2.63 -14.55 0.90
CA ARG A 6 3.77 -13.86 0.29
C ARG A 6 3.32 -12.97 -0.87
N VAL A 7 2.42 -13.47 -1.72
CA VAL A 7 1.89 -12.74 -2.88
C VAL A 7 1.04 -11.55 -2.44
N LEU A 8 0.16 -11.73 -1.46
CA LEU A 8 -0.66 -10.64 -0.94
C LEU A 8 0.20 -9.53 -0.31
N ALA A 9 1.22 -9.89 0.49
CA ALA A 9 2.16 -8.92 1.02
C ALA A 9 2.92 -8.16 -0.07
N MET A 10 3.31 -8.84 -1.16
CA MET A 10 3.96 -8.23 -2.32
C MET A 10 3.01 -7.26 -3.05
N ILE A 11 1.75 -7.64 -3.26
CA ILE A 11 0.73 -6.80 -3.92
C ILE A 11 0.53 -5.50 -3.13
N ILE A 12 0.49 -5.54 -1.80
CA ILE A 12 0.38 -4.33 -0.97
C ILE A 12 1.58 -3.40 -1.21
N ALA A 13 2.80 -3.93 -1.14
CA ALA A 13 4.01 -3.13 -1.36
C ALA A 13 4.07 -2.54 -2.78
N ALA A 14 3.79 -3.34 -3.81
CA ALA A 14 3.73 -2.88 -5.19
C ALA A 14 2.60 -1.86 -5.42
N GLY A 15 1.44 -2.05 -4.78
CA GLY A 15 0.32 -1.12 -4.83
C GLY A 15 0.66 0.26 -4.29
N VAL A 16 1.48 0.33 -3.22
CA VAL A 16 2.00 1.62 -2.73
C VAL A 16 2.89 2.30 -3.77
N VAL A 17 3.79 1.55 -4.44
CA VAL A 17 4.65 2.10 -5.49
C VAL A 17 3.80 2.66 -6.66
N ILE A 18 2.77 1.92 -7.08
CA ILE A 18 1.85 2.37 -8.13
C ILE A 18 1.10 3.63 -7.68
N GLN A 19 0.65 3.71 -6.43
CA GLN A 19 0.04 4.93 -5.88
C GLN A 19 0.98 6.13 -5.87
N THR A 20 2.26 5.93 -5.57
CA THR A 20 3.28 6.98 -5.62
C THR A 20 3.53 7.44 -7.06
N ALA A 21 3.56 6.52 -8.03
CA ALA A 21 3.64 6.88 -9.44
C ALA A 21 2.40 7.65 -9.90
N ALA A 22 1.21 7.25 -9.44
CA ALA A 22 -0.06 7.89 -9.78
C ALA A 22 -0.12 9.35 -9.27
N ILE A 23 0.35 9.63 -8.05
CA ILE A 23 0.36 11.00 -7.52
C ILE A 23 1.42 11.88 -8.21
N ALA A 24 2.56 11.30 -8.61
CA ALA A 24 3.55 12.01 -9.41
C ALA A 24 2.97 12.37 -10.79
N PHE A 25 2.33 11.40 -11.47
CA PHE A 25 1.63 11.65 -12.72
C PHE A 25 0.54 12.72 -12.56
N ALA A 26 -0.27 12.64 -11.49
CA ALA A 26 -1.31 13.62 -11.19
C ALA A 26 -0.76 15.05 -11.09
N LEU A 27 0.38 15.21 -10.41
CA LEU A 27 1.03 16.51 -10.24
C LEU A 27 1.62 17.04 -11.56
N PHE A 28 2.27 16.19 -12.35
CA PHE A 28 2.79 16.60 -13.66
C PHE A 28 1.67 16.94 -14.65
N ASP A 29 0.56 16.18 -14.65
CA ASP A 29 -0.66 16.51 -15.42
C ASP A 29 -1.22 17.87 -14.99
N MET A 30 -1.28 18.14 -13.68
CA MET A 30 -1.70 19.43 -13.14
C MET A 30 -0.84 20.58 -13.63
N VAL A 31 0.49 20.45 -13.56
CA VAL A 31 1.42 21.48 -14.05
C VAL A 31 1.20 21.71 -15.54
N HIS A 32 1.22 20.65 -16.35
CA HIS A 32 1.08 20.73 -17.80
C HIS A 32 -0.23 21.42 -18.22
N ARG A 33 -1.36 21.03 -17.63
CA ARG A 33 -2.67 21.59 -17.97
C ARG A 33 -2.87 23.00 -17.43
N THR A 34 -2.23 23.34 -16.31
CA THR A 34 -2.24 24.71 -15.79
C THR A 34 -1.47 25.66 -16.71
N ASP A 35 -0.37 25.19 -17.30
CA ASP A 35 0.36 25.96 -18.33
C ASP A 35 -0.51 26.23 -19.57
N ASP A 36 -1.42 25.31 -19.90
CA ASP A 36 -2.43 25.47 -20.96
C ASP A 36 -3.67 26.30 -20.52
N GLY A 37 -3.66 26.87 -19.31
CA GLY A 37 -4.72 27.73 -18.79
C GLY A 37 -5.89 27.02 -18.11
N VAL A 38 -5.79 25.71 -17.84
CA VAL A 38 -6.82 24.96 -17.12
C VAL A 38 -6.85 25.35 -15.64
N LEU A 39 -8.03 25.70 -15.13
CA LEU A 39 -8.26 25.92 -13.69
C LEU A 39 -8.68 24.62 -13.01
N TYR A 40 -8.00 24.25 -11.93
CA TYR A 40 -8.36 23.10 -11.12
C TYR A 40 -9.43 23.46 -10.07
N THR A 41 -10.51 22.69 -10.09
CA THR A 41 -11.60 22.73 -9.10
C THR A 41 -11.89 21.32 -8.63
N LYS A 42 -12.84 21.14 -7.71
CA LYS A 42 -13.28 19.82 -7.25
C LYS A 42 -13.84 18.93 -8.37
N ASP A 43 -14.29 19.54 -9.48
CA ASP A 43 -14.92 18.84 -10.61
C ASP A 43 -13.93 18.60 -11.76
N THR A 44 -12.67 19.04 -11.62
CA THR A 44 -11.65 18.83 -12.65
C THR A 44 -11.13 17.41 -12.59
N GLU A 45 -11.32 16.65 -13.67
CA GLU A 45 -10.81 15.29 -13.77
C GLU A 45 -9.27 15.26 -13.77
N ASN A 46 -8.71 14.33 -12.99
CA ASN A 46 -7.29 14.02 -12.98
C ASN A 46 -7.12 12.51 -12.81
N GLY A 47 -6.67 11.85 -13.88
CA GLY A 47 -6.56 10.39 -13.91
C GLY A 47 -5.59 9.82 -12.87
N GLY A 48 -4.51 10.55 -12.56
CA GLY A 48 -3.55 10.15 -11.53
C GLY A 48 -4.14 10.20 -10.13
N LEU A 49 -4.90 11.25 -9.82
CA LEU A 49 -5.59 11.38 -8.54
C LEU A 49 -6.69 10.32 -8.40
N ALA A 50 -7.47 10.07 -9.46
CA ALA A 50 -8.49 9.03 -9.48
C ALA A 50 -7.89 7.63 -9.26
N LEU A 51 -6.79 7.31 -9.94
CA LEU A 51 -6.08 6.04 -9.76
C LEU A 51 -5.52 5.90 -8.34
N HIS A 52 -4.89 6.96 -7.81
CA HIS A 52 -4.39 6.99 -6.44
C HIS A 52 -5.50 6.71 -5.42
N GLN A 53 -6.65 7.38 -5.55
CA GLN A 53 -7.81 7.21 -4.68
C GLN A 53 -8.39 5.79 -4.75
N VAL A 54 -8.65 5.25 -5.94
CA VAL A 54 -9.23 3.91 -6.10
C VAL A 54 -8.31 2.83 -5.51
N LEU A 55 -7.00 2.95 -5.73
CA LEU A 55 -6.04 2.00 -5.15
C LEU A 55 -5.95 2.13 -3.63
N GLY A 56 -5.89 3.36 -3.11
CA GLY A 56 -5.70 3.64 -1.69
C GLY A 56 -6.93 3.39 -0.81
N GLU A 57 -8.13 3.71 -1.31
CA GLU A 57 -9.38 3.63 -0.54
C GLU A 57 -10.15 2.31 -0.78
N MET A 58 -9.88 1.58 -1.87
CA MET A 58 -10.62 0.34 -2.20
C MET A 58 -9.72 -0.89 -2.38
N VAL A 59 -8.80 -0.87 -3.34
CA VAL A 59 -8.06 -2.09 -3.72
C VAL A 59 -7.10 -2.55 -2.62
N ILE A 60 -6.21 -1.68 -2.14
CA ILE A 60 -5.24 -2.04 -1.10
C ILE A 60 -5.93 -2.44 0.22
N PRO A 61 -6.97 -1.74 0.69
CA PRO A 61 -7.71 -2.18 1.88
C PRO A 61 -8.29 -3.59 1.79
N LEU A 62 -8.88 -3.95 0.64
CA LEU A 62 -9.39 -5.31 0.42
C LEU A 62 -8.26 -6.35 0.41
N VAL A 63 -7.13 -6.05 -0.26
CA VAL A 63 -5.96 -6.94 -0.28
C VAL A 63 -5.35 -7.09 1.12
N ALA A 64 -5.27 -6.01 1.91
CA ALA A 64 -4.75 -6.04 3.27
C ALA A 64 -5.65 -6.82 4.23
N LEU A 65 -6.98 -6.72 4.08
CA LEU A 65 -7.92 -7.54 4.83
C LEU A 65 -7.76 -9.03 4.47
N ALA A 66 -7.69 -9.35 3.18
CA ALA A 66 -7.43 -10.71 2.72
C ALA A 66 -6.08 -11.23 3.24
N PHE A 67 -5.05 -10.39 3.25
CA PHE A 67 -3.73 -10.70 3.80
C PHE A 67 -3.79 -11.06 5.29
N LEU A 68 -4.51 -10.26 6.09
CA LEU A 68 -4.72 -10.53 7.51
C LEU A 68 -5.46 -11.85 7.74
N ILE A 69 -6.54 -12.11 7.00
CA ILE A 69 -7.30 -13.37 7.08
C ILE A 69 -6.40 -14.56 6.74
N VAL A 70 -5.66 -14.48 5.63
CA VAL A 70 -4.75 -15.54 5.17
C VAL A 70 -3.64 -15.82 6.18
N ALA A 71 -3.20 -14.82 6.94
CA ALA A 71 -2.11 -14.96 7.91
C ALA A 71 -2.39 -16.01 9.00
N PHE A 72 -3.65 -16.16 9.41
CA PHE A 72 -4.06 -17.17 10.39
C PHE A 72 -3.84 -18.61 9.88
N PHE A 73 -3.91 -18.81 8.57
CA PHE A 73 -3.76 -20.12 7.95
C PHE A 73 -2.36 -20.35 7.35
N ALA A 74 -1.51 -19.31 7.31
CA ALA A 74 -0.20 -19.36 6.66
C ALA A 74 0.83 -20.24 7.40
N ARG A 75 0.66 -20.46 8.71
CA ARG A 75 1.61 -21.21 9.57
C ARG A 75 3.05 -20.74 9.39
N ILE A 76 3.23 -19.42 9.38
CA ILE A 76 4.53 -18.73 9.37
C ILE A 76 4.76 -18.21 10.79
N PRO A 77 5.90 -18.52 11.44
CA PRO A 77 6.22 -17.96 12.75
C PRO A 77 6.15 -16.42 12.73
N GLY A 78 5.27 -15.86 13.55
CA GLY A 78 5.01 -14.41 13.59
C GLY A 78 4.26 -13.83 12.37
N GLY A 79 3.70 -14.67 11.48
CA GLY A 79 2.98 -14.22 10.28
C GLY A 79 1.76 -13.36 10.60
N VAL A 80 0.93 -13.78 11.57
CA VAL A 80 -0.24 -13.01 12.03
C VAL A 80 0.19 -11.64 12.58
N LYS A 81 1.28 -11.58 13.36
CA LYS A 81 1.83 -10.31 13.88
C LYS A 81 2.15 -9.34 12.75
N TRP A 82 2.89 -9.77 11.74
CA TRP A 82 3.27 -8.89 10.62
C TRP A 82 2.08 -8.48 9.76
N ALA A 83 1.10 -9.37 9.57
CA ALA A 83 -0.12 -9.02 8.87
C ALA A 83 -0.96 -8.00 9.65
N ALA A 84 -1.10 -8.16 10.97
CA ALA A 84 -1.79 -7.21 11.83
C ALA A 84 -1.09 -5.85 11.88
N ILE A 85 0.25 -5.81 11.94
CA ILE A 85 1.03 -4.56 11.85
C ILE A 85 0.78 -3.89 10.50
N THR A 86 0.85 -4.64 9.39
CA THR A 86 0.61 -4.10 8.04
C THR A 86 -0.79 -3.51 7.94
N PHE A 87 -1.80 -4.21 8.45
CA PHE A 87 -3.18 -3.73 8.48
C PHE A 87 -3.35 -2.48 9.36
N GLY A 88 -2.74 -2.45 10.56
CA GLY A 88 -2.78 -1.29 11.44
C GLY A 88 -2.11 -0.05 10.82
N VAL A 89 -0.97 -0.22 10.15
CA VAL A 89 -0.29 0.86 9.43
C VAL A 89 -1.13 1.36 8.25
N LEU A 90 -1.86 0.47 7.56
CA LEU A 90 -2.84 0.86 6.54
C LEU A 90 -4.00 1.66 7.14
N VAL A 91 -4.56 1.25 8.28
CA VAL A 91 -5.63 2.02 8.94
C VAL A 91 -5.12 3.42 9.26
N LEU A 92 -3.91 3.54 9.82
CA LEU A 92 -3.27 4.83 10.05
C LEU A 92 -3.09 5.63 8.74
N GLN A 93 -2.74 4.97 7.62
CA GLN A 93 -2.60 5.61 6.31
C GLN A 93 -3.89 6.30 5.87
N ILE A 94 -5.03 5.63 6.03
CA ILE A 94 -6.35 6.14 5.65
C ILE A 94 -6.73 7.32 6.55
N LEU A 95 -6.53 7.19 7.85
CA LEU A 95 -6.80 8.28 8.80
C LEU A 95 -5.98 9.54 8.47
N LEU A 96 -4.69 9.37 8.17
CA LEU A 96 -3.81 10.48 7.76
C LEU A 96 -4.25 11.09 6.42
N ALA A 97 -4.80 10.30 5.49
CA ALA A 97 -5.33 10.81 4.22
C ALA A 97 -6.51 11.76 4.45
N TYR A 98 -7.50 11.33 5.24
CA TYR A 98 -8.66 12.16 5.56
C TYR A 98 -8.28 13.38 6.40
N ALA A 99 -7.39 13.23 7.37
CA ALA A 99 -6.86 14.35 8.12
C ALA A 99 -6.13 15.35 7.21
N GLY A 100 -5.38 14.87 6.21
CA GLY A 100 -4.70 15.69 5.20
C GLY A 100 -5.66 16.50 4.32
N LYS A 101 -6.88 15.99 4.04
CA LYS A 101 -7.92 16.75 3.32
C LYS A 101 -8.37 17.99 4.11
N ALA A 102 -8.31 17.96 5.44
CA ALA A 102 -8.65 19.09 6.31
C ALA A 102 -7.43 19.97 6.66
N LEU A 103 -6.26 19.35 6.89
CA LEU A 103 -5.02 19.99 7.30
C LEU A 103 -3.90 19.58 6.32
N PRO A 104 -3.62 20.36 5.26
CA PRO A 104 -2.74 19.93 4.17
C PRO A 104 -1.34 19.44 4.61
N PHE A 105 -0.77 20.04 5.65
CA PHE A 105 0.55 19.64 6.17
C PHE A 105 0.55 18.21 6.76
N VAL A 106 -0.59 17.68 7.21
CA VAL A 106 -0.73 16.27 7.65
C VAL A 106 -0.54 15.31 6.48
N GLY A 107 -0.72 15.76 5.24
CA GLY A 107 -0.40 14.99 4.03
C GLY A 107 1.06 14.53 3.97
N VAL A 108 1.99 15.24 4.62
CA VAL A 108 3.40 14.80 4.73
C VAL A 108 3.51 13.52 5.56
N LEU A 109 2.76 13.43 6.66
CA LEU A 109 2.73 12.22 7.49
C LEU A 109 2.09 11.05 6.74
N HIS A 110 1.05 11.33 5.93
CA HIS A 110 0.46 10.33 5.04
C HIS A 110 1.50 9.80 4.04
N ALA A 111 2.30 10.66 3.41
CA ALA A 111 3.36 10.22 2.49
C ALA A 111 4.42 9.35 3.19
N ILE A 112 4.88 9.76 4.38
CA ILE A 112 5.86 8.99 5.16
C ILE A 112 5.29 7.62 5.56
N ASN A 113 4.03 7.57 6.03
CA ASN A 113 3.40 6.33 6.45
C ASN A 113 3.14 5.38 5.25
N ALA A 114 3.02 5.88 4.02
CA ALA A 114 2.96 5.05 2.82
C ALA A 114 4.24 4.20 2.68
N PHE A 115 5.42 4.82 2.87
CA PHE A 115 6.69 4.09 2.86
C PHE A 115 6.79 3.10 4.01
N ALA A 116 6.29 3.45 5.20
CA ALA A 116 6.21 2.52 6.31
C ALA A 116 5.34 1.31 5.97
N LEU A 117 4.17 1.51 5.33
CA LEU A 117 3.29 0.44 4.87
C LEU A 117 4.00 -0.50 3.87
N ALA A 118 4.67 0.06 2.87
CA ALA A 118 5.44 -0.72 1.91
C ALA A 118 6.59 -1.51 2.59
N ALA A 119 7.27 -0.90 3.55
CA ALA A 119 8.36 -1.53 4.30
C ALA A 119 7.86 -2.71 5.14
N VAL A 120 6.80 -2.53 5.95
CA VAL A 120 6.27 -3.61 6.80
C VAL A 120 5.69 -4.77 5.97
N ALA A 121 5.01 -4.47 4.86
CA ALA A 121 4.55 -5.48 3.92
C ALA A 121 5.72 -6.25 3.28
N SER A 122 6.79 -5.56 2.91
CA SER A 122 8.02 -6.18 2.37
C SER A 122 8.74 -7.07 3.40
N ILE A 123 8.77 -6.67 4.67
CA ILE A 123 9.30 -7.50 5.76
C ILE A 123 8.48 -8.78 5.90
N ALA A 124 7.14 -8.66 5.88
CA ALA A 124 6.24 -9.79 5.94
C ALA A 124 6.47 -10.78 4.77
N MET A 125 6.58 -10.26 3.55
CA MET A 125 6.91 -11.03 2.35
C MET A 125 8.26 -11.78 2.52
N ARG A 126 9.31 -11.11 3.01
CA ARG A 126 10.63 -11.72 3.21
C ARG A 126 10.58 -12.85 4.25
N LYS A 127 9.87 -12.66 5.36
CA LYS A 127 9.68 -13.70 6.39
C LYS A 127 9.00 -14.95 5.81
N ALA A 128 8.02 -14.78 4.93
CA ALA A 128 7.36 -15.89 4.26
C ALA A 128 8.30 -16.67 3.32
N ARG A 129 9.19 -15.98 2.60
CA ARG A 129 10.20 -16.61 1.74
C ARG A 129 11.17 -17.47 2.55
N LEU A 130 11.70 -16.93 3.64
CA LEU A 130 12.64 -17.65 4.51
C LEU A 130 12.02 -18.89 5.16
N ALA A 131 10.75 -18.80 5.59
CA ALA A 131 10.02 -19.95 6.13
C ALA A 131 9.72 -21.04 5.08
N GLY A 132 9.72 -20.69 3.78
CA GLY A 132 9.62 -21.64 2.67
C GLY A 132 10.95 -22.34 2.38
N SER A 133 12.06 -21.60 2.38
CA SER A 133 13.40 -22.15 2.11
C SER A 133 13.87 -23.14 3.18
N ALA A 134 13.57 -22.89 4.45
CA ALA A 134 13.91 -23.81 5.55
C ALA A 134 13.17 -25.16 5.51
N ALA A 135 12.14 -25.30 4.65
CA ALA A 135 11.33 -26.50 4.53
C ALA A 135 11.74 -27.40 3.34
N GLN A 136 12.69 -27.00 2.49
CA GLN A 136 13.22 -27.87 1.45
C GLN A 136 14.33 -28.76 2.05
N PRO A 137 14.24 -30.10 1.96
CA PRO A 137 15.34 -30.97 2.35
C PRO A 137 16.53 -30.70 1.43
N VAL A 138 17.74 -30.62 1.99
CA VAL A 138 18.97 -30.70 1.19
C VAL A 138 18.98 -32.09 0.58
N ALA A 139 18.78 -32.20 -0.74
CA ALA A 139 19.04 -33.45 -1.44
C ALA A 139 20.54 -33.73 -1.30
N ALA A 140 20.86 -34.79 -0.55
CA ALA A 140 22.20 -35.34 -0.40
C ALA A 140 22.48 -36.36 -1.50
#